data_AF-A0A7J8UYK5-F1
#
_entry.id   AF-A0A7J8UYK5-F1
#
_cell.length_a   1.000
_cell.length_b   1.000
_cell.length_c   1.000
_cell.angle_alpha   90.00
_cell.angle_beta   90.00
_cell.angle_gamma   90.00
#
_symmetry.space_group_name_H-M   'P 1'
#
loop_
_entity.id
_entity.type
_entity.pdbx_description
1 polymer ?
#
loop_
_entity_poly.entity_id
_entity_poly.type
_entity_poly.pdbx_seq_one_letter_code
_entity_poly.pdbx_strand_id
1 'polypeptide(L)'
;MTKLECENKNELKAQFISSFLMYGKHSFKIVEKPGFRYMMSISSLNFKNISRHTVARDVLMYYVKEKDHVKKELAKAPSLIFLTSDNWDSEHTNDEYICITAH
;
A
#
# COMPACT_ATOMS: atom_id res chain seq x y z
N MET A 1 -17.81 -3.12 -24.05
CA MET A 1 -16.90 -3.39 -22.92
C MET A 1 -17.74 -3.93 -21.79
N THR A 2 -17.53 -5.19 -21.41
CA THR A 2 -18.37 -5.87 -20.41
C THR A 2 -18.04 -5.38 -19.00
N LYS A 3 -18.99 -5.44 -18.05
CA LYS A 3 -18.78 -4.96 -16.67
C LYS A 3 -17.58 -5.63 -15.99
N LEU A 4 -17.37 -6.93 -16.22
CA LEU A 4 -16.22 -7.67 -15.70
C LEU A 4 -14.87 -7.15 -16.21
N GLU A 5 -14.77 -6.77 -17.48
CA GLU A 5 -13.52 -6.21 -18.03
C GLU A 5 -13.17 -4.84 -17.44
N CYS A 6 -14.19 -4.03 -17.11
CA CYS A 6 -14.02 -2.75 -16.43
C CYS A 6 -13.58 -2.93 -14.98
N GLU A 7 -14.19 -3.85 -14.23
CA GLU A 7 -13.82 -4.14 -12.84
C GLU A 7 -12.38 -4.66 -12.74
N ASN A 8 -11.99 -5.57 -13.62
CA ASN A 8 -10.64 -6.14 -13.64
C ASN A 8 -9.57 -5.08 -13.97
N LYS A 9 -9.87 -4.13 -14.87
CA LYS A 9 -8.97 -3.00 -15.16
C LYS A 9 -8.87 -2.00 -14.00
N ASN A 10 -9.91 -1.82 -13.20
CA ASN A 10 -9.88 -0.92 -12.05
C ASN A 10 -9.06 -1.51 -10.90
N GLU A 11 -9.19 -2.82 -10.66
CA GLU A 11 -8.37 -3.53 -9.67
C GLU A 11 -6.88 -3.48 -10.03
N LEU A 12 -6.53 -3.73 -11.29
CA LEU A 12 -5.14 -3.63 -11.76
C LEU A 12 -4.57 -2.21 -11.57
N LYS A 13 -5.33 -1.16 -11.87
CA LYS A 13 -4.90 0.23 -11.64
C LYS A 13 -4.62 0.52 -10.17
N ALA A 14 -5.51 0.08 -9.27
CA ALA A 14 -5.34 0.25 -7.84
C ALA A 14 -4.08 -0.47 -7.34
N GLN A 15 -3.80 -1.67 -7.85
CA GLN A 15 -2.59 -2.43 -7.53
C GLN A 15 -1.32 -1.69 -7.98
N PHE A 16 -1.23 -1.24 -9.23
CA PHE A 16 -0.03 -0.54 -9.73
C PHE A 16 0.27 0.74 -8.94
N ILE A 17 -0.75 1.55 -8.64
CA ILE A 17 -0.57 2.79 -7.89
C ILE A 17 -0.18 2.49 -6.44
N SER A 18 -0.80 1.49 -5.81
CA SER A 18 -0.43 1.05 -4.47
C SER A 18 1.04 0.60 -4.44
N SER A 19 1.48 -0.24 -5.39
CA SER A 19 2.87 -0.67 -5.50
C SER A 19 3.84 0.50 -5.69
N PHE A 20 3.53 1.45 -6.58
CA PHE A 20 4.34 2.66 -6.76
C PHE A 20 4.54 3.42 -5.45
N LEU A 21 3.46 3.59 -4.67
CA LEU A 21 3.53 4.33 -3.41
C LEU A 21 4.31 3.58 -2.34
N MET A 22 4.09 2.27 -2.23
CA MET A 22 4.75 1.43 -1.22
C MET A 22 6.24 1.28 -1.48
N TYR A 23 6.63 0.89 -2.70
CA TYR A 23 8.04 0.73 -3.07
C TYR A 23 8.77 2.07 -3.11
N GLY A 24 8.10 3.13 -3.57
CA GLY A 24 8.65 4.48 -3.61
C GLY A 24 8.61 5.23 -2.28
N LYS A 25 7.99 4.65 -1.22
CA LYS A 25 7.77 5.29 0.09
C LYS A 25 7.16 6.69 -0.02
N HIS A 26 6.23 6.86 -0.97
CA HIS A 26 5.64 8.15 -1.27
C HIS A 26 4.41 8.44 -0.39
N SER A 27 4.25 9.71 -0.01
CA SER A 27 3.00 10.18 0.61
C SER A 27 1.82 9.97 -0.32
N PHE A 28 0.66 9.54 0.22
CA PHE A 28 -0.58 9.42 -0.56
C PHE A 28 -1.02 10.72 -1.22
N LYS A 29 -0.56 11.89 -0.74
CA LYS A 29 -0.83 13.19 -1.37
C LYS A 29 -0.20 13.33 -2.77
N ILE A 30 0.77 12.49 -3.14
CA ILE A 30 1.45 12.58 -4.43
C ILE A 30 0.48 12.42 -5.60
N VAL A 31 -0.58 11.60 -5.44
CA VAL A 31 -1.56 11.33 -6.50
C VAL A 31 -2.44 12.52 -6.85
N GLU A 32 -2.49 13.52 -5.96
CA GLU A 32 -3.22 14.77 -6.15
C GLU A 32 -2.34 15.86 -6.76
N LYS A 33 -1.02 15.63 -6.87
CA LYS A 33 -0.09 16.62 -7.42
C LYS A 33 -0.22 16.73 -8.94
N PRO A 34 -0.07 17.95 -9.52
CA PRO A 34 -0.19 18.16 -10.96
C PRO A 34 0.69 17.25 -11.80
N GLY A 35 1.95 17.04 -11.40
CA GLY A 35 2.89 16.19 -12.13
C GLY A 35 2.44 14.73 -12.23
N PHE A 36 1.92 14.17 -11.13
CA PHE A 36 1.38 12.81 -11.15
C PHE A 36 0.14 12.71 -12.05
N ARG A 37 -0.78 13.67 -11.94
CA ARG A 37 -2.00 13.68 -12.77
C ARG A 37 -1.68 13.84 -14.26
N TYR A 38 -0.73 14.69 -14.60
CA TYR A 38 -0.24 14.85 -15.96
C TYR A 38 0.35 13.54 -16.50
N MET A 39 1.27 12.94 -15.75
CA MET A 39 1.86 11.64 -16.09
C MET A 39 0.77 10.59 -16.35
N MET A 40 -0.18 10.43 -15.43
CA MET A 40 -1.25 9.44 -15.58
C MET A 40 -2.22 9.73 -16.73
N SER A 41 -2.44 11.01 -17.06
CA SER A 41 -3.28 11.41 -18.20
C SER A 41 -2.68 10.98 -19.54
N ILE A 42 -1.34 10.95 -19.64
CA ILE A 42 -0.63 10.45 -20.82
C ILE A 42 -0.61 8.92 -20.81
N SER A 43 -0.35 8.30 -19.65
CA SER A 43 -0.26 6.84 -19.54
C SER A 43 -1.58 6.12 -19.79
N SER A 44 -2.73 6.74 -19.51
CA SER A 44 -4.04 6.15 -19.78
C SER A 44 -5.10 7.21 -20.07
N LEU A 45 -5.59 7.21 -21.32
CA LEU A 45 -6.62 8.14 -21.83
C LEU A 45 -7.90 8.18 -20.98
N ASN A 46 -8.22 7.10 -20.27
CA ASN A 46 -9.41 6.98 -19.40
C ASN A 46 -9.04 7.00 -17.91
N PHE A 47 -7.89 7.55 -17.55
CA PHE A 47 -7.53 7.70 -16.14
C PHE A 47 -8.37 8.79 -15.48
N LYS A 48 -9.17 8.40 -14.50
CA LYS A 48 -9.86 9.34 -13.63
C LYS A 48 -8.93 9.71 -12.49
N ASN A 49 -8.82 11.01 -12.22
CA ASN A 49 -8.07 11.50 -11.06
C ASN A 49 -8.58 10.84 -9.78
N ILE A 50 -7.65 10.32 -8.99
CA ILE A 50 -7.92 9.70 -7.70
C ILE A 50 -7.54 10.65 -6.57
N SER A 51 -8.14 10.44 -5.41
CA SER A 51 -7.82 11.18 -4.20
C SER A 51 -6.86 10.39 -3.32
N ARG A 52 -6.16 11.08 -2.42
CA ARG A 52 -5.35 10.45 -1.37
C ARG A 52 -6.15 9.46 -0.52
N HIS A 53 -7.45 9.73 -0.34
CA HIS A 53 -8.35 8.89 0.46
C HIS A 53 -8.73 7.60 -0.25
N THR A 54 -8.96 7.66 -1.57
CA THR A 54 -9.19 6.48 -2.42
C THR A 54 -7.98 5.56 -2.35
N VAL A 55 -6.79 6.13 -2.58
CA VAL A 55 -5.54 5.39 -2.57
C VAL A 55 -5.21 4.81 -1.20
N ALA A 56 -5.44 5.56 -0.11
CA ALA A 56 -5.25 5.04 1.24
C ALA A 56 -6.13 3.81 1.50
N ARG A 57 -7.37 3.80 1.00
CA ARG A 57 -8.27 2.64 1.08
C ARG A 57 -7.72 1.46 0.26
N ASP A 58 -7.27 1.71 -0.97
CA ASP A 58 -6.75 0.67 -1.85
C ASP A 58 -5.49 0.01 -1.26
N VAL A 59 -4.56 0.81 -0.74
CA VAL A 59 -3.36 0.33 -0.03
C VAL A 59 -3.73 -0.46 1.22
N LEU A 60 -4.71 0.00 2.00
CA LEU A 60 -5.16 -0.72 3.20
C LEU A 60 -5.77 -2.07 2.84
N MET A 61 -6.58 -2.14 1.77
CA MET A 61 -7.12 -3.42 1.28
C MET A 61 -6.01 -4.38 0.85
N TYR A 62 -4.97 -3.86 0.18
CA TYR A 62 -3.80 -4.64 -0.18
C TYR A 62 -3.06 -5.18 1.06
N TYR A 63 -2.82 -4.32 2.05
CA TYR A 63 -2.24 -4.73 3.34
C TYR A 63 -3.05 -5.82 4.03
N VAL A 64 -4.39 -5.72 4.07
CA VAL A 64 -5.23 -6.75 4.71
C VAL A 64 -5.06 -8.11 4.02
N LYS A 65 -5.08 -8.14 2.69
CA LYS A 65 -4.85 -9.36 1.92
C LYS A 65 -3.47 -9.96 2.21
N GLU A 66 -2.44 -9.12 2.21
CA GLU A 66 -1.05 -9.56 2.43
C GLU A 66 -0.83 -10.04 3.87
N LYS A 67 -1.38 -9.33 4.86
CA LYS A 67 -1.36 -9.74 6.27
C LYS A 67 -1.96 -11.13 6.46
N ASP A 68 -3.09 -11.41 5.83
CA ASP A 68 -3.74 -12.72 5.94
C ASP A 68 -2.95 -13.81 5.22
N HIS A 69 -2.24 -13.47 4.14
CA HIS A 69 -1.28 -14.37 3.48
C HIS A 69 -0.09 -14.68 4.41
N VAL A 70 0.59 -13.65 4.93
CA VAL A 70 1.72 -13.80 5.85
C VAL A 70 1.34 -14.62 7.08
N LYS A 71 0.16 -14.40 7.67
CA LYS A 71 -0.32 -15.22 8.80
C LYS A 71 -0.40 -16.71 8.45
N LYS A 72 -0.87 -17.05 7.25
CA LYS A 72 -0.94 -18.45 6.80
C LYS A 72 0.45 -19.04 6.60
N GLU A 73 1.39 -18.27 6.07
CA GLU A 73 2.77 -18.73 5.89
C GLU A 73 3.49 -18.91 7.23
N LEU A 74 3.33 -17.98 8.18
CA LEU A 74 3.85 -18.13 9.54
C LEU A 74 3.28 -19.35 10.26
N ALA A 75 1.98 -19.64 10.09
CA ALA A 75 1.36 -20.83 10.69
C ALA A 75 1.90 -22.16 10.12
N LYS A 76 2.53 -22.13 8.94
CA LYS A 76 3.17 -23.29 8.31
C LYS A 76 4.67 -23.38 8.62
N ALA A 77 5.24 -22.39 9.33
CA ALA A 77 6.67 -22.37 9.61
C ALA A 77 7.07 -23.63 10.39
N PRO A 78 8.02 -24.44 9.88
CA PRO A 78 8.42 -25.69 10.53
C PRO A 78 9.33 -25.47 11.75
N SER A 79 9.87 -24.26 11.90
CA SER A 79 10.78 -23.84 12.97
C SER A 79 10.13 -22.81 13.88
N LEU A 80 10.80 -22.52 15.00
CA LEU A 80 10.46 -21.40 15.86
C LEU A 80 10.60 -20.08 15.09
N ILE A 81 9.65 -19.17 15.31
CA ILE A 81 9.69 -17.79 14.84
C ILE A 81 10.31 -16.95 15.95
N PHE A 82 11.38 -16.22 15.64
CA PHE A 82 12.02 -15.33 16.60
C PHE A 82 11.47 -13.92 16.45
N LEU A 83 11.21 -13.26 17.57
CA LEU A 83 10.76 -11.87 17.60
C LEU A 83 11.89 -10.98 18.12
N THR A 84 12.14 -9.89 17.41
CA THR A 84 13.03 -8.81 17.84
C THR A 84 12.19 -7.56 18.04
N SER A 85 12.43 -6.84 19.13
CA SER A 85 11.81 -5.55 19.39
C SER A 85 12.86 -4.45 19.30
N ASP A 86 12.51 -3.38 18.60
CA ASP A 86 13.27 -2.13 18.58
C ASP A 86 12.38 -1.02 19.14
N ASN A 87 12.88 -0.29 20.13
CA ASN A 87 12.12 0.74 20.85
C ASN A 87 12.82 2.09 20.68
N TRP A 88 12.07 3.14 20.41
CA TRP A 88 12.62 4.49 20.33
C TRP A 88 11.61 5.55 20.75
N ASP A 89 12.13 6.68 21.23
CA ASP A 89 11.36 7.84 21.62
C ASP A 89 11.48 8.91 20.52
N SER A 90 10.38 9.59 20.19
CA SER A 90 10.40 10.71 19.25
C SER A 90 10.28 12.03 19.99
N GLU A 91 11.38 12.77 20.09
CA GLU A 91 11.37 14.12 20.68
C GLU A 91 10.44 15.10 19.92
N HIS A 92 10.26 14.89 18.62
CA HIS A 92 9.47 15.79 17.79
C HIS A 92 7.96 15.63 18.02
N THR A 93 7.48 14.41 18.24
CA THR A 93 6.04 14.15 18.48
C THR A 93 5.74 13.91 19.96
N ASN A 94 6.77 13.72 20.79
CA ASN A 94 6.68 13.33 22.19
C ASN A 94 5.91 12.00 22.38
N ASP A 95 6.11 11.07 21.44
CA ASP A 95 5.56 9.71 21.48
C ASP A 95 6.68 8.68 21.61
N GLU A 96 6.37 7.53 22.20
CA GLU A 96 7.23 6.35 22.30
C GLU A 96 6.74 5.27 21.32
N TYR A 97 7.67 4.61 20.64
CA TYR A 97 7.37 3.62 19.62
C TYR A 97 8.06 2.29 19.90
N ILE A 98 7.38 1.20 19.52
CA ILE A 98 7.93 -0.15 19.46
C ILE A 98 7.69 -0.74 18.07
N CYS A 99 8.76 -1.24 17.46
CA CYS A 99 8.69 -2.08 16.27
C CYS A 99 8.94 -3.53 16.68
N ILE A 100 8.06 -4.44 16.28
CA ILE A 100 8.24 -5.88 16.47
C ILE A 100 8.46 -6.52 15.11
N THR A 101 9.62 -7.16 14.92
CA THR A 101 10.00 -7.85 13.69
C THR A 101 10.13 -9.35 13.95
N ALA A 102 9.45 -10.15 13.13
CA ALA A 102 9.55 -11.61 13.13
C ALA A 102 10.59 -12.09 12.12
N HIS A 103 11.42 -13.06 12.52
CA HIS A 103 12.45 -13.75 11.71
C HIS A 103 12.22 -15.25 11.68
#